data_AF-A0A934QEF2-F1
#
_entry.id   AF-A0A934QEF2-F1
#
_cell.length_a   1.000
_cell.length_b   1.000
_cell.length_c   1.000
_cell.angle_alpha   90.00
_cell.angle_beta   90.00
_cell.angle_gamma   90.00
#
_symmetry.space_group_name_H-M   'P 1'
#
loop_
_entity.id
_entity.type
_entity.pdbx_description
1 polymer ?
#
loop_
_entity_poly.entity_id
_entity_poly.type
_entity_poly.pdbx_seq_one_letter_code
_entity_poly.pdbx_strand_id
1 'polypeptide(L)'
;MTAPAAPEPSSARGTGTFPEPDALSLPLLEDALEHGPGGPGSGPDGPSRSEPVDPKPKWRGWIHAATFPIAVAAGIVLICLAHGAVAKWASAVFTLTSMLLFGVSALYHRINWKPSTKQLFRRLDHANIFLLIAGTYTPIALLALPPSKGVLLLVLVWIGALLGIGFRVFWIGAPRWLYVPLYVLLGWAAMMYIVDIAHANLASMVLVVVGGLLYTVGSVVYGMKRPNPVPGVFGFHEIFHSLTVLAFLCHWTAALLLALDPVPLR
;
A
#
# COMPACT_ATOMS: atom_id res chain seq x y z
N MET A 1 51.08 -63.39 36.18
CA MET A 1 51.32 -61.97 35.83
C MET A 1 50.63 -61.68 34.52
N THR A 2 49.40 -61.16 34.59
CA THR A 2 48.63 -60.63 33.45
C THR A 2 47.71 -59.55 34.02
N ALA A 3 47.97 -58.30 33.67
CA ALA A 3 47.20 -57.14 34.10
C ALA A 3 45.89 -57.03 33.31
N PRO A 4 44.81 -56.43 33.87
CA PRO A 4 43.59 -56.17 33.11
C PRO A 4 43.74 -54.93 32.22
N ALA A 5 43.14 -54.99 31.04
CA ALA A 5 43.16 -53.97 30.01
C ALA A 5 42.44 -52.67 30.44
N ALA A 6 43.01 -51.52 30.06
CA ALA A 6 42.41 -50.20 30.23
C ALA A 6 41.26 -49.97 29.22
N PRO A 7 40.22 -49.20 29.56
CA PRO A 7 39.13 -48.87 28.64
C PRO A 7 39.53 -47.75 27.66
N GLU A 8 39.10 -47.86 26.41
CA GLU A 8 39.28 -46.86 25.36
C GLU A 8 38.50 -45.55 25.64
N PRO A 9 39.01 -44.37 25.23
CA PRO A 9 38.31 -43.12 25.39
C PRO A 9 37.18 -42.98 24.35
N SER A 10 35.95 -42.80 24.85
CA SER A 10 34.76 -42.43 24.08
C SER A 10 34.95 -41.09 23.37
N SER A 11 34.90 -41.11 22.03
CA SER A 11 34.94 -39.91 21.18
C SER A 11 33.53 -39.43 20.83
N ALA A 12 32.81 -38.87 21.80
CA ALA A 12 31.57 -38.14 21.53
C ALA A 12 31.87 -36.67 21.20
N ARG A 13 32.20 -36.39 19.93
CA ARG A 13 32.12 -35.03 19.37
C ARG A 13 30.66 -34.60 19.41
N GLY A 14 30.34 -33.64 20.27
CA GLY A 14 29.12 -32.86 20.16
C GLY A 14 29.17 -32.03 18.89
N THR A 15 28.58 -32.54 17.81
CA THR A 15 28.26 -31.72 16.64
C THR A 15 27.17 -30.75 17.07
N GLY A 16 27.54 -29.53 17.43
CA GLY A 16 26.63 -28.40 17.44
C GLY A 16 26.06 -28.25 16.04
N THR A 17 24.86 -28.78 15.83
CA THR A 17 24.10 -28.54 14.62
C THR A 17 23.78 -27.05 14.58
N PHE A 18 24.49 -26.30 13.73
CA PHE A 18 24.00 -25.02 13.28
C PHE A 18 22.57 -25.24 12.75
N PRO A 19 21.58 -24.40 13.12
CA PRO A 19 20.26 -24.48 12.54
C PRO A 19 20.38 -24.42 11.02
N GLU A 20 19.66 -25.29 10.30
CA GLU A 20 19.59 -25.19 8.84
C GLU A 20 19.21 -23.75 8.43
N PRO A 21 19.77 -23.21 7.33
CA PRO A 21 19.49 -21.85 6.85
C PRO A 21 17.99 -21.56 6.64
N ASP A 22 17.17 -22.61 6.48
CA ASP A 22 15.72 -22.51 6.31
C ASP A 22 14.95 -22.20 7.61
N ALA A 23 15.59 -22.34 8.79
CA ALA A 23 14.97 -22.07 10.08
C ALA A 23 14.75 -20.56 10.35
N LEU A 24 15.49 -19.69 9.64
CA LEU A 24 15.19 -18.25 9.57
C LEU A 24 14.14 -18.02 8.46
N SER A 25 12.93 -18.51 8.72
CA SER A 25 11.81 -18.31 7.81
C SER A 25 11.70 -16.82 7.47
N LEU A 26 11.63 -16.48 6.18
CA LEU A 26 11.57 -15.10 5.68
C LEU A 26 10.55 -14.19 6.41
N PRO A 27 9.41 -14.68 6.95
CA PRO A 27 8.53 -13.88 7.82
C PRO A 27 9.21 -13.37 9.09
N LEU A 28 10.07 -14.16 9.75
CA LEU A 28 10.83 -13.76 10.94
C LEU A 28 11.86 -12.67 10.64
N LEU A 29 12.51 -12.74 9.48
CA LEU A 29 13.40 -11.67 8.98
C LEU A 29 12.62 -10.42 8.59
N GLU A 30 11.40 -10.56 8.08
CA GLU A 30 10.50 -9.46 7.76
C GLU A 30 10.08 -8.69 9.02
N ASP A 31 9.71 -9.40 10.08
CA ASP A 31 9.41 -8.78 11.37
C ASP A 31 10.65 -8.15 12.00
N ALA A 32 11.82 -8.81 11.99
CA ALA A 32 13.06 -8.24 12.53
C ALA A 32 13.55 -6.98 11.80
N LEU A 33 13.27 -6.84 10.50
CA LEU A 33 13.59 -5.63 9.72
C LEU A 33 12.55 -4.52 9.92
N GLU A 34 11.31 -4.86 10.26
CA GLU A 34 10.26 -3.89 10.59
C GLU A 34 10.31 -3.43 12.06
N HIS A 35 10.89 -4.25 12.94
CA HIS A 35 11.04 -4.03 14.36
C HIS A 35 12.54 -3.93 14.63
N GLY A 36 13.12 -2.76 14.35
CA GLY A 36 14.56 -2.52 14.52
C GLY A 36 15.08 -2.96 15.90
N PRO A 37 16.37 -3.26 16.04
CA PRO A 37 16.91 -3.79 17.29
C PRO A 37 16.79 -2.72 18.39
N GLY A 38 15.96 -2.98 19.40
CA GLY A 38 15.93 -2.25 20.65
C GLY A 38 14.87 -1.16 20.78
N GLY A 39 13.70 -1.54 21.29
CA GLY A 39 12.99 -0.67 22.24
C GLY A 39 13.75 -0.68 23.58
N PRO A 40 13.72 0.40 24.37
CA PRO A 40 14.50 0.48 25.60
C PRO A 40 13.86 -0.43 26.67
N GLY A 41 14.36 -1.66 26.80
CA GLY A 41 13.83 -2.59 27.79
C GLY A 41 14.42 -4.00 27.88
N SER A 42 15.40 -4.39 27.06
CA SER A 42 15.99 -5.74 27.14
C SER A 42 17.33 -5.74 27.90
N GLY A 43 17.28 -6.05 29.19
CA GLY A 43 18.47 -6.44 29.97
C GLY A 43 19.05 -7.79 29.51
N PRO A 44 20.26 -8.17 29.97
CA PRO A 44 21.05 -9.21 29.30
C PRO A 44 20.62 -10.67 29.53
N ASP A 45 19.76 -10.99 30.50
CA ASP A 45 19.58 -12.38 30.96
C ASP A 45 18.12 -12.80 31.07
N GLY A 46 17.50 -13.17 29.95
CA GLY A 46 16.18 -13.83 29.95
C GLY A 46 16.05 -14.80 28.77
N PRO A 47 15.46 -16.01 28.95
CA PRO A 47 15.25 -16.93 27.84
C PRO A 47 14.38 -16.24 26.79
N SER A 48 14.89 -16.17 25.55
CA SER A 48 14.19 -15.61 24.41
C SER A 48 12.89 -16.40 24.18
N ARG A 49 11.78 -15.94 24.78
CA ARG A 49 10.45 -16.38 24.38
C ARG A 49 10.33 -15.97 22.92
N SER A 50 10.35 -16.95 22.01
CA SER A 50 9.92 -16.74 20.65
C SER A 50 8.47 -16.28 20.72
N GLU A 51 8.24 -14.97 20.66
CA GLU A 51 6.92 -14.39 20.47
C GLU A 51 6.25 -15.16 19.31
N PRO A 52 5.05 -15.75 19.52
CA PRO A 52 4.39 -16.49 18.46
C PRO A 52 4.13 -15.53 17.29
N VAL A 53 4.81 -15.77 16.17
CA VAL A 53 4.60 -15.03 14.92
C VAL A 53 3.17 -15.29 14.48
N ASP A 54 2.35 -14.24 14.46
CA ASP A 54 0.98 -14.34 13.97
C ASP A 54 0.99 -14.84 12.51
N PRO A 55 0.25 -15.91 12.17
CA PRO A 55 0.24 -16.45 10.82
C PRO A 55 -0.32 -15.41 9.84
N LYS A 56 0.29 -15.34 8.64
CA LYS A 56 -0.14 -14.45 7.55
C LYS A 56 -1.65 -14.61 7.31
N PRO A 57 -2.46 -13.54 7.37
CA PRO A 57 -3.90 -13.65 7.20
C PRO A 57 -4.30 -14.24 5.84
N LYS A 58 -5.33 -15.10 5.84
CA LYS A 58 -5.81 -15.80 4.63
C LYS A 58 -6.24 -14.86 3.50
N TRP A 59 -6.83 -13.70 3.83
CA TRP A 59 -7.33 -12.75 2.83
C TRP A 59 -6.23 -11.85 2.23
N ARG A 60 -5.00 -11.95 2.72
CA ARG A 60 -3.90 -11.10 2.27
C ARG A 60 -3.67 -11.23 0.77
N GLY A 61 -3.76 -10.10 0.07
CA GLY A 61 -3.63 -10.00 -1.39
C GLY A 61 -4.85 -10.40 -2.20
N TRP A 62 -5.81 -11.16 -1.65
CA TRP A 62 -7.01 -11.58 -2.40
C TRP A 62 -7.95 -10.42 -2.71
N ILE A 63 -8.08 -9.46 -1.79
CA ILE A 63 -8.92 -8.27 -1.99
C ILE A 63 -8.50 -7.54 -3.27
N HIS A 64 -7.23 -7.13 -3.36
CA HIS A 64 -6.72 -6.43 -4.55
C HIS A 64 -6.67 -7.30 -5.81
N ALA A 65 -6.43 -8.61 -5.67
CA ALA A 65 -6.49 -9.53 -6.80
C ALA A 65 -7.90 -9.58 -7.43
N ALA A 66 -8.95 -9.59 -6.60
CA ALA A 66 -10.33 -9.52 -7.06
C ALA A 66 -10.71 -8.12 -7.56
N THR A 67 -10.17 -7.07 -6.96
CA THR A 67 -10.42 -5.69 -7.40
C THR A 67 -9.79 -5.37 -8.75
N PHE A 68 -8.63 -5.95 -9.10
CA PHE A 68 -7.96 -5.67 -10.37
C PHE A 68 -8.86 -5.80 -11.61
N PRO A 69 -9.56 -6.93 -11.87
CA PRO A 69 -10.45 -7.03 -13.03
C PRO A 69 -11.64 -6.06 -12.94
N ILE A 70 -12.13 -5.75 -11.73
CA ILE A 70 -13.18 -4.73 -11.52
C ILE A 70 -12.65 -3.35 -11.93
N ALA A 71 -11.42 -3.00 -11.54
CA ALA A 71 -10.79 -1.73 -11.90
C ALA A 71 -10.57 -1.61 -13.42
N VAL A 72 -10.26 -2.70 -14.11
CA VAL A 72 -10.18 -2.73 -15.59
C VAL A 72 -11.54 -2.42 -16.20
N ALA A 73 -12.60 -3.13 -15.78
CA ALA A 73 -13.95 -2.91 -16.31
C ALA A 73 -14.47 -1.50 -16.01
N ALA A 74 -14.30 -1.04 -14.77
CA ALA A 74 -14.66 0.30 -14.33
C ALA A 74 -13.90 1.38 -15.10
N GLY A 75 -12.60 1.16 -15.37
CA GLY A 75 -11.78 2.05 -16.16
C GLY A 75 -12.22 2.16 -17.63
N ILE A 76 -12.58 1.03 -18.25
CA ILE A 76 -13.16 1.02 -19.61
C ILE A 76 -14.45 1.84 -19.63
N VAL A 77 -15.36 1.60 -18.69
CA VAL A 77 -16.62 2.36 -18.57
C VAL A 77 -16.33 3.86 -18.44
N LEU A 78 -15.42 4.23 -17.54
CA LEU A 78 -15.05 5.63 -17.31
C LEU A 78 -14.52 6.30 -18.59
N ILE A 79 -13.59 5.67 -19.30
CA ILE A 79 -12.98 6.21 -20.52
C ILE A 79 -14.01 6.29 -21.68
N CYS A 80 -14.86 5.27 -21.82
CA CYS A 80 -15.88 5.24 -22.86
C CYS A 80 -16.91 6.36 -22.67
N LEU A 81 -17.38 6.56 -21.42
CA LEU A 81 -18.40 7.55 -21.09
C LEU A 81 -17.87 8.98 -20.94
N ALA A 82 -16.56 9.16 -20.73
CA ALA A 82 -15.95 10.47 -20.61
C ALA A 82 -16.19 11.35 -21.86
N HIS A 83 -16.69 12.56 -21.65
CA HIS A 83 -17.04 13.54 -22.67
C HIS A 83 -15.84 14.44 -23.01
N GLY A 84 -15.40 14.39 -24.27
CA GLY A 84 -14.24 15.16 -24.75
C GLY A 84 -12.88 14.48 -24.51
N ALA A 85 -11.87 14.90 -25.28
CA ALA A 85 -10.56 14.26 -25.29
C ALA A 85 -9.82 14.39 -23.94
N VAL A 86 -9.91 15.54 -23.28
CA VAL A 86 -9.27 15.78 -21.98
C VAL A 86 -9.82 14.84 -20.92
N ALA A 87 -11.14 14.67 -20.86
CA ALA A 87 -11.78 13.76 -19.91
C ALA A 87 -11.37 12.30 -20.14
N LYS A 88 -11.26 11.88 -21.41
CA LYS A 88 -10.79 10.53 -21.76
C LYS A 88 -9.35 10.28 -21.31
N TRP A 89 -8.44 11.23 -21.57
CA TRP A 89 -7.04 11.11 -21.13
C TRP A 89 -6.91 11.12 -19.60
N ALA A 90 -7.62 12.03 -18.92
CA ALA A 90 -7.61 12.09 -17.46
C ALA A 90 -8.12 10.79 -16.83
N SER A 91 -9.19 10.22 -17.41
CA SER A 91 -9.76 8.92 -17.03
C SER A 91 -8.79 7.77 -17.29
N ALA A 92 -8.04 7.79 -18.39
CA ALA A 92 -7.03 6.78 -18.70
C ALA A 92 -5.88 6.80 -17.69
N VAL A 93 -5.43 7.99 -17.26
CA VAL A 93 -4.41 8.12 -16.21
C VAL A 93 -4.90 7.56 -14.88
N PHE A 94 -6.12 7.91 -14.44
CA PHE A 94 -6.71 7.32 -13.24
C PHE A 94 -6.85 5.79 -13.33
N THR A 95 -7.29 5.29 -14.48
CA THR A 95 -7.46 3.85 -14.74
C THR A 95 -6.12 3.12 -14.65
N LEU A 96 -5.10 3.61 -15.36
CA LEU A 96 -3.78 2.99 -15.40
C LEU A 96 -3.14 2.92 -14.00
N THR A 97 -3.19 4.03 -13.26
CA THR A 97 -2.63 4.08 -11.91
C THR A 97 -3.38 3.16 -10.93
N SER A 98 -4.70 3.04 -11.07
CA SER A 98 -5.51 2.08 -10.29
C SER A 98 -5.17 0.63 -10.62
N MET A 99 -5.03 0.31 -11.91
CA MET A 99 -4.59 -1.02 -12.37
C MET A 99 -3.20 -1.36 -11.82
N LEU A 100 -2.26 -0.41 -11.86
CA LEU A 100 -0.92 -0.59 -11.31
C LEU A 100 -0.97 -0.84 -9.80
N LEU A 101 -1.76 -0.08 -9.03
CA LEU A 101 -1.92 -0.33 -7.59
C LEU A 101 -2.43 -1.75 -7.33
N PHE A 102 -3.61 -2.09 -7.84
CA PHE A 102 -4.24 -3.36 -7.50
C PHE A 102 -3.47 -4.56 -8.07
N GLY A 103 -2.92 -4.44 -9.28
CA GLY A 103 -2.14 -5.48 -9.94
C GLY A 103 -0.83 -5.76 -9.21
N VAL A 104 -0.03 -4.72 -8.93
CA VAL A 104 1.25 -4.89 -8.23
C VAL A 104 1.02 -5.40 -6.81
N SER A 105 -0.01 -4.90 -6.11
CA SER A 105 -0.33 -5.36 -4.75
C SER A 105 -0.78 -6.82 -4.72
N ALA A 106 -1.59 -7.24 -5.69
CA ALA A 106 -1.95 -8.64 -5.85
C ALA A 106 -0.72 -9.52 -6.11
N LEU A 107 0.14 -9.15 -7.06
CA LEU A 107 1.35 -9.89 -7.39
C LEU A 107 2.32 -9.98 -6.21
N TYR A 108 2.48 -8.89 -5.46
CA TYR A 108 3.35 -8.85 -4.28
C TYR A 108 2.90 -9.84 -3.21
N HIS A 109 1.60 -9.91 -2.92
CA HIS A 109 1.08 -10.71 -1.81
C HIS A 109 0.75 -12.16 -2.15
N ARG A 110 0.44 -12.45 -3.43
CA ARG A 110 -0.06 -13.76 -3.88
C ARG A 110 1.03 -14.70 -4.37
N ILE A 111 2.15 -14.18 -4.85
CA ILE A 111 3.23 -15.01 -5.43
C ILE A 111 4.39 -15.14 -4.45
N ASN A 112 4.90 -16.36 -4.33
CA ASN A 112 6.10 -16.68 -3.54
C ASN A 112 7.36 -16.36 -4.34
N TRP A 113 7.66 -15.07 -4.46
CA TRP A 113 8.84 -14.58 -5.15
C TRP A 113 10.15 -14.93 -4.42
N LYS A 114 11.24 -15.08 -5.18
CA LYS A 114 12.61 -15.09 -4.62
C LYS A 114 12.87 -13.80 -3.82
N PRO A 115 13.74 -13.81 -2.80
CA PRO A 115 13.91 -12.68 -1.88
C PRO A 115 14.15 -11.32 -2.56
N SER A 116 15.03 -11.27 -3.56
CA SER A 116 15.33 -10.03 -4.31
C SER A 116 14.10 -9.49 -5.07
N THR A 117 13.37 -10.37 -5.74
CA THR A 117 12.14 -10.02 -6.46
C THR A 117 11.02 -9.62 -5.51
N LYS A 118 10.88 -10.29 -4.36
CA LYS A 118 9.91 -9.92 -3.33
C LYS A 118 10.17 -8.51 -2.80
N GLN A 119 11.44 -8.14 -2.60
CA GLN A 119 11.80 -6.78 -2.23
C GLN A 119 11.48 -5.76 -3.33
N LEU A 120 11.67 -6.08 -4.60
CA LEU A 120 11.28 -5.21 -5.71
C LEU A 120 9.78 -4.96 -5.72
N PHE A 121 8.95 -6.02 -5.68
CA PHE A 121 7.50 -5.88 -5.62
C PHE A 121 7.03 -5.11 -4.39
N ARG A 122 7.70 -5.28 -3.23
CA ARG A 122 7.45 -4.46 -2.04
C ARG A 122 7.72 -2.97 -2.26
N ARG A 123 8.75 -2.61 -3.05
CA ARG A 123 9.03 -1.21 -3.40
C ARG A 123 7.95 -0.66 -4.31
N LEU A 124 7.59 -1.42 -5.34
CA LEU A 124 6.56 -1.03 -6.30
C LEU A 124 5.20 -0.88 -5.63
N ASP A 125 4.82 -1.80 -4.74
CA ASP A 125 3.55 -1.76 -4.01
C ASP A 125 3.40 -0.49 -3.17
N HIS A 126 4.44 -0.14 -2.37
CA HIS A 126 4.42 1.08 -1.57
C HIS A 126 4.57 2.37 -2.40
N ALA A 127 5.34 2.33 -3.49
CA ALA A 127 5.50 3.49 -4.37
C ALA A 127 4.21 3.78 -5.15
N ASN A 128 3.46 2.74 -5.51
CA ASN A 128 2.21 2.86 -6.27
C ASN A 128 1.12 3.62 -5.50
N ILE A 129 1.19 3.74 -4.18
CA ILE A 129 0.27 4.58 -3.41
C ILE A 129 0.42 6.05 -3.83
N PHE A 130 1.65 6.57 -3.92
CA PHE A 130 1.90 7.93 -4.41
C PHE A 130 1.41 8.12 -5.85
N LEU A 131 1.66 7.12 -6.70
CA LEU A 131 1.23 7.15 -8.09
C LEU A 131 -0.30 7.18 -8.22
N LEU A 132 -1.01 6.36 -7.43
CA LEU A 132 -2.47 6.36 -7.41
C LEU A 132 -3.04 7.68 -6.90
N ILE A 133 -2.42 8.30 -5.89
CA ILE A 133 -2.83 9.63 -5.42
C ILE A 133 -2.78 10.61 -6.60
N ALA A 134 -1.65 10.74 -7.29
CA ALA A 134 -1.54 11.64 -8.45
C ALA A 134 -2.51 11.28 -9.59
N GLY A 135 -2.71 9.99 -9.84
CA GLY A 135 -3.68 9.51 -10.83
C GLY A 135 -5.12 9.87 -10.48
N THR A 136 -5.50 9.79 -9.19
CA THR A 136 -6.82 10.18 -8.66
C THR A 136 -7.06 11.68 -8.81
N TYR A 137 -6.02 12.48 -8.59
CA TYR A 137 -6.10 13.92 -8.74
C TYR A 137 -6.23 14.38 -10.19
N THR A 138 -5.80 13.58 -11.16
CA THR A 138 -5.78 13.99 -12.57
C THR A 138 -7.18 14.34 -13.12
N PRO A 139 -8.21 13.49 -13.02
CA PRO A 139 -9.57 13.87 -13.43
C PRO A 139 -10.16 15.00 -12.57
N ILE A 140 -9.87 15.06 -11.26
CA ILE A 140 -10.36 16.16 -10.41
C ILE A 140 -9.81 17.49 -10.90
N ALA A 141 -8.49 17.58 -11.09
CA ALA A 141 -7.81 18.81 -11.48
C ALA A 141 -8.20 19.28 -12.88
N LEU A 142 -8.33 18.35 -13.84
CA LEU A 142 -8.61 18.70 -15.24
C LEU A 142 -10.09 18.93 -15.53
N LEU A 143 -11.01 18.37 -14.74
CA LEU A 143 -12.44 18.34 -15.08
C LEU A 143 -13.31 19.12 -14.10
N ALA A 144 -12.86 19.34 -12.86
CA ALA A 144 -13.61 20.11 -11.86
C ALA A 144 -13.14 21.56 -11.72
N LEU A 145 -11.90 21.87 -12.10
CA LEU A 145 -11.28 23.16 -11.77
C LEU A 145 -11.10 24.06 -13.00
N PRO A 146 -11.11 25.39 -12.81
CA PRO A 146 -10.58 26.31 -13.81
C PRO A 146 -9.14 25.95 -14.20
N PRO A 147 -8.72 26.14 -15.46
CA PRO A 147 -7.44 25.62 -15.96
C PRO A 147 -6.21 25.99 -15.13
N SER A 148 -6.12 27.22 -14.63
CA SER A 148 -4.98 27.67 -13.80
C SER A 148 -4.88 26.92 -12.47
N LYS A 149 -6.02 26.72 -11.79
CA LYS A 149 -6.11 25.96 -10.53
C LYS A 149 -5.85 24.47 -10.78
N GLY A 150 -6.40 23.92 -11.87
CA GLY A 150 -6.18 22.54 -12.29
C GLY A 150 -4.71 22.22 -12.55
N VAL A 151 -4.02 23.08 -13.32
CA VAL A 151 -2.58 22.93 -13.59
C VAL A 151 -1.78 23.00 -12.29
N LEU A 152 -2.07 23.96 -11.41
CA LEU A 152 -1.37 24.07 -10.13
C LEU A 152 -1.54 22.81 -9.28
N LEU A 153 -2.77 22.31 -9.15
CA LEU A 153 -3.04 21.07 -8.41
C LEU A 153 -2.27 19.88 -9.01
N LEU A 154 -2.31 19.71 -10.34
CA LEU A 154 -1.57 18.66 -11.04
C LEU A 154 -0.08 18.71 -10.78
N VAL A 155 0.53 19.89 -10.90
CA VAL A 155 1.97 20.06 -10.67
C VAL A 155 2.33 19.66 -9.23
N LEU A 156 1.57 20.15 -8.25
CA LEU A 156 1.84 19.85 -6.83
C LEU A 156 1.72 18.35 -6.53
N VAL A 157 0.65 17.70 -6.99
CA VAL A 157 0.41 16.28 -6.68
C VAL A 157 1.35 15.35 -7.43
N TRP A 158 1.69 15.65 -8.68
CA TRP A 158 2.63 14.82 -9.46
C TRP A 158 4.07 15.02 -9.00
N ILE A 159 4.52 16.24 -8.69
CA ILE A 159 5.84 16.45 -8.10
C ILE A 159 5.91 15.76 -6.73
N GLY A 160 4.92 15.94 -5.87
CA GLY A 160 4.85 15.27 -4.57
C GLY A 160 4.88 13.75 -4.71
N ALA A 161 4.15 13.19 -5.68
CA ALA A 161 4.16 11.76 -5.95
C ALA A 161 5.51 11.27 -6.46
N LEU A 162 6.16 11.97 -7.40
CA LEU A 162 7.47 11.58 -7.93
C LEU A 162 8.55 11.63 -6.83
N LEU A 163 8.54 12.68 -5.99
CA LEU A 163 9.42 12.77 -4.83
C LEU A 163 9.16 11.63 -3.84
N GLY A 164 7.89 11.32 -3.56
CA GLY A 164 7.50 10.21 -2.70
C GLY A 164 7.90 8.84 -3.24
N ILE A 165 7.74 8.62 -4.55
CA ILE A 165 8.18 7.42 -5.27
C ILE A 165 9.69 7.29 -5.16
N GLY A 166 10.45 8.35 -5.47
CA GLY A 166 11.90 8.37 -5.34
C GLY A 166 12.34 8.04 -3.92
N PHE A 167 11.78 8.75 -2.93
CA PHE A 167 12.00 8.48 -1.51
C PHE A 167 11.78 6.99 -1.17
N ARG A 168 10.69 6.38 -1.62
CA ARG A 168 10.36 4.99 -1.29
C ARG A 168 11.21 3.96 -2.02
N VAL A 169 11.58 4.23 -3.28
CA VAL A 169 12.41 3.34 -4.10
C VAL A 169 13.86 3.33 -3.61
N PHE A 170 14.39 4.48 -3.20
CA PHE A 170 15.77 4.61 -2.72
C PHE A 170 15.92 4.32 -1.22
N TRP A 171 14.89 4.51 -0.38
CA TRP A 171 14.92 4.22 1.05
C TRP A 171 13.88 3.17 1.49
N ILE A 172 14.24 1.90 1.27
CA ILE A 172 13.37 0.74 1.51
C ILE A 172 13.01 0.58 2.99
N GLY A 173 13.98 0.82 3.88
CA GLY A 173 13.85 0.71 5.33
C GLY A 173 13.22 1.93 6.00
N ALA A 174 12.72 2.91 5.24
CA ALA A 174 12.09 4.08 5.84
C ALA A 174 10.92 3.64 6.73
N PRO A 175 10.83 4.15 7.97
CA PRO A 175 9.83 3.71 8.94
C PRO A 175 8.43 4.21 8.53
N ARG A 176 7.40 3.45 8.91
CA ARG A 176 6.02 3.74 8.49
C ARG A 176 5.49 5.07 8.96
N TRP A 177 5.88 5.49 10.17
CA TRP A 177 5.49 6.79 10.72
C TRP A 177 5.94 7.96 9.85
N LEU A 178 6.95 7.78 9.00
CA LEU A 178 7.44 8.81 8.09
C LEU A 178 6.63 8.83 6.79
N TYR A 179 6.46 7.69 6.12
CA TYR A 179 5.84 7.68 4.79
C TYR A 179 4.30 7.70 4.82
N VAL A 180 3.65 7.17 5.87
CA VAL A 180 2.18 7.18 5.98
C VAL A 180 1.63 8.61 6.04
N PRO A 181 2.16 9.52 6.87
CA PRO A 181 1.73 10.92 6.86
C PRO A 181 1.97 11.62 5.52
N LEU A 182 3.00 11.26 4.76
CA LEU A 182 3.23 11.82 3.43
C LEU A 182 2.11 11.43 2.45
N TYR A 183 1.62 10.17 2.52
CA TYR A 183 0.45 9.76 1.74
C TYR A 183 -0.78 10.56 2.12
N VAL A 184 -1.04 10.73 3.41
CA VAL A 184 -2.21 11.47 3.90
C VAL A 184 -2.12 12.95 3.49
N LEU A 185 -0.97 13.60 3.73
CA LEU A 185 -0.76 15.01 3.38
C LEU A 185 -0.99 15.26 1.89
N LEU A 186 -0.37 14.45 1.02
CA LEU A 186 -0.55 14.55 -0.42
C LEU A 186 -2.00 14.22 -0.82
N GLY A 187 -2.58 13.20 -0.18
CA GLY A 187 -3.94 12.72 -0.39
C GLY A 187 -5.03 13.74 -0.06
N TRP A 188 -4.75 14.76 0.75
CA TRP A 188 -5.69 15.82 1.13
C TRP A 188 -5.55 17.12 0.31
N ALA A 189 -4.69 17.17 -0.71
CA ALA A 189 -4.49 18.34 -1.58
C ALA A 189 -5.78 18.89 -2.23
N ALA A 190 -6.80 18.04 -2.46
CA ALA A 190 -8.11 18.42 -3.01
C ALA A 190 -8.80 19.48 -2.18
N MET A 191 -8.58 19.51 -0.85
CA MET A 191 -9.31 20.41 0.04
C MET A 191 -8.97 21.88 -0.19
N MET A 192 -7.82 22.18 -0.80
CA MET A 192 -7.49 23.54 -1.26
C MET A 192 -8.54 24.09 -2.24
N TYR A 193 -9.24 23.19 -2.95
CA TYR A 193 -10.21 23.52 -4.00
C TYR A 193 -11.60 22.95 -3.72
N ILE A 194 -11.93 22.64 -2.45
CA ILE A 194 -13.20 21.98 -2.11
C ILE A 194 -14.44 22.75 -2.60
N VAL A 195 -14.38 24.09 -2.57
CA VAL A 195 -15.46 24.97 -3.06
C VAL A 195 -15.60 24.87 -4.59
N ASP A 196 -14.49 24.89 -5.33
CA ASP A 196 -14.51 24.73 -6.78
C ASP A 196 -15.08 23.35 -7.17
N ILE A 197 -14.67 22.28 -6.46
CA ILE A 197 -15.17 20.92 -6.70
C ILE A 197 -16.67 20.83 -6.38
N ALA A 198 -17.14 21.49 -5.32
CA ALA A 198 -18.57 21.54 -4.98
C ALA A 198 -19.41 22.25 -6.04
N HIS A 199 -18.90 23.35 -6.59
CA HIS A 199 -19.55 24.07 -7.70
C HIS A 199 -19.53 23.26 -9.00
N ALA A 200 -18.47 22.49 -9.26
CA ALA A 200 -18.39 21.61 -10.42
C ALA A 200 -19.45 20.50 -10.34
N ASN A 201 -19.46 19.77 -9.22
CA ASN A 201 -20.43 18.74 -8.91
C ASN A 201 -20.42 18.42 -7.40
N LEU A 202 -21.51 18.74 -6.70
CA LEU A 202 -21.61 18.55 -5.25
C LEU A 202 -21.45 17.08 -4.83
N ALA A 203 -22.00 16.14 -5.60
CA ALA A 203 -21.88 14.71 -5.31
C ALA A 203 -20.43 14.23 -5.46
N SER A 204 -19.71 14.69 -6.49
CA SER A 204 -18.27 14.42 -6.64
C SER A 204 -17.48 14.97 -5.46
N MET A 205 -17.79 16.17 -4.97
CA MET A 205 -17.12 16.72 -3.79
C MET A 205 -17.33 15.83 -2.56
N VAL A 206 -18.56 15.43 -2.26
CA VAL A 206 -18.87 14.55 -1.13
C VAL A 206 -18.13 13.22 -1.25
N LEU A 207 -18.13 12.62 -2.45
CA LEU A 207 -17.41 11.37 -2.71
C LEU A 207 -15.89 11.51 -2.54
N VAL A 208 -15.30 12.64 -2.94
CA VAL A 208 -13.88 12.93 -2.71
C VAL A 208 -13.56 13.03 -1.22
N VAL A 209 -14.40 13.71 -0.44
CA VAL A 209 -14.23 13.83 1.03
C VAL A 209 -14.38 12.46 1.70
N VAL A 210 -15.42 11.70 1.36
CA VAL A 210 -15.66 10.35 1.92
C VAL A 210 -14.51 9.41 1.54
N GLY A 211 -14.07 9.41 0.28
CA GLY A 211 -12.92 8.64 -0.17
C GLY A 211 -11.63 9.01 0.58
N GLY A 212 -11.35 10.30 0.75
CA GLY A 212 -10.21 10.80 1.53
C GLY A 212 -10.26 10.36 3.00
N LEU A 213 -11.44 10.37 3.63
CA LEU A 213 -11.64 9.88 4.98
C LEU A 213 -11.41 8.35 5.07
N LEU A 214 -11.94 7.57 4.12
CA LEU A 214 -11.73 6.12 4.05
C LEU A 214 -10.23 5.77 3.93
N TYR A 215 -9.50 6.46 3.04
CA TYR A 215 -8.04 6.30 2.94
C TYR A 215 -7.31 6.67 4.22
N THR A 216 -7.73 7.73 4.89
CA THR A 216 -7.13 8.20 6.14
C THR A 216 -7.34 7.17 7.26
N VAL A 217 -8.58 6.71 7.45
CA VAL A 217 -8.91 5.67 8.45
C VAL A 217 -8.12 4.39 8.16
N GLY A 218 -8.07 3.96 6.90
CA GLY A 218 -7.27 2.80 6.50
C GLY A 218 -5.79 2.97 6.84
N SER A 219 -5.23 4.14 6.54
CA SER A 219 -3.82 4.47 6.81
C SER A 219 -3.51 4.50 8.32
N VAL A 220 -4.43 5.00 9.13
CA VAL A 220 -4.32 4.97 10.61
C VAL A 220 -4.34 3.52 11.12
N VAL A 221 -5.29 2.70 10.68
CA VAL A 221 -5.37 1.28 11.03
C VAL A 221 -4.09 0.53 10.63
N TYR A 222 -3.60 0.80 9.42
CA TYR A 222 -2.34 0.23 8.92
C TYR A 222 -1.13 0.65 9.75
N GLY A 223 -1.05 1.92 10.13
CA GLY A 223 0.02 2.46 10.98
C GLY A 223 -0.01 1.89 12.40
N MET A 224 -1.20 1.72 12.98
CA MET A 224 -1.39 1.18 14.33
C MET A 224 -1.23 -0.35 14.43
N LYS A 225 -1.21 -1.06 13.29
CA LYS A 225 -1.17 -2.54 13.23
C LYS A 225 -2.33 -3.23 13.98
N ARG A 226 -3.45 -2.53 14.20
CA ARG A 226 -4.63 -3.01 14.92
C ARG A 226 -5.89 -2.29 14.39
N PRO A 227 -7.09 -2.90 14.49
CA PRO A 227 -7.40 -4.18 15.15
C PRO A 227 -7.12 -5.41 14.26
N ASN A 228 -7.17 -6.60 14.87
CA ASN A 228 -7.19 -7.89 14.17
C ASN A 228 -8.52 -8.62 14.46
N PRO A 229 -9.63 -8.29 13.76
CA PRO A 229 -10.96 -8.78 14.11
C PRO A 229 -11.08 -10.30 14.09
N VAL A 230 -10.42 -10.96 13.12
CA VAL A 230 -10.39 -12.42 13.01
C VAL A 230 -8.93 -12.86 12.82
N PRO A 231 -8.20 -13.17 13.92
CA PRO A 231 -6.79 -13.56 13.85
C PRO A 231 -6.54 -14.68 12.85
N GLY A 232 -5.48 -14.55 12.05
CA GLY A 232 -5.12 -15.49 10.97
C GLY A 232 -6.02 -15.46 9.73
N VAL A 233 -7.11 -14.68 9.70
CA VAL A 233 -8.02 -14.57 8.55
C VAL A 233 -8.12 -13.15 8.03
N PHE A 234 -8.43 -12.20 8.91
CA PHE A 234 -8.71 -10.80 8.58
C PHE A 234 -8.20 -9.88 9.70
N GLY A 235 -7.20 -9.04 9.36
CA GLY A 235 -6.57 -8.12 10.30
C GLY A 235 -6.45 -6.69 9.78
N PHE A 236 -5.59 -5.90 10.43
CA PHE A 236 -5.40 -4.48 10.10
C PHE A 236 -5.04 -4.23 8.63
N HIS A 237 -4.28 -5.15 8.02
CA HIS A 237 -3.85 -5.04 6.62
C HIS A 237 -5.03 -5.26 5.66
N GLU A 238 -5.91 -6.20 5.98
CA GLU A 238 -7.11 -6.49 5.21
C GLU A 238 -8.16 -5.38 5.37
N ILE A 239 -8.25 -4.75 6.56
CA ILE A 239 -9.04 -3.52 6.76
C ILE A 239 -8.51 -2.40 5.87
N PHE A 240 -7.20 -2.17 5.87
CA PHE A 240 -6.57 -1.16 5.01
C PHE A 240 -6.88 -1.39 3.53
N HIS A 241 -6.73 -2.62 3.04
CA HIS A 241 -7.07 -2.98 1.66
C HIS A 241 -8.56 -2.78 1.37
N SER A 242 -9.44 -3.17 2.28
CA SER A 242 -10.90 -3.01 2.10
C SER A 242 -11.28 -1.53 2.00
N LEU A 243 -10.77 -0.69 2.89
CA LEU A 243 -11.00 0.76 2.86
C LEU A 243 -10.39 1.42 1.63
N THR A 244 -9.23 0.93 1.16
CA THR A 244 -8.61 1.36 -0.11
C THR A 244 -9.54 1.10 -1.30
N VAL A 245 -10.17 -0.08 -1.36
CA VAL A 245 -11.14 -0.41 -2.43
C VAL A 245 -12.38 0.47 -2.35
N LEU A 246 -12.94 0.69 -1.16
CA LEU A 246 -14.10 1.56 -0.99
C LEU A 246 -13.77 3.01 -1.38
N ALA A 247 -12.61 3.51 -0.97
CA ALA A 247 -12.15 4.84 -1.36
C ALA A 247 -11.95 4.94 -2.88
N PHE A 248 -11.33 3.94 -3.51
CA PHE A 248 -11.22 3.85 -4.98
C PHE A 248 -12.58 3.94 -5.66
N LEU A 249 -13.60 3.23 -5.17
CA LEU A 249 -14.96 3.31 -5.73
C LEU A 249 -15.55 4.71 -5.59
N CYS A 250 -15.38 5.38 -4.43
CA CYS A 250 -15.80 6.76 -4.26
C CYS A 250 -15.13 7.69 -5.28
N HIS A 251 -13.81 7.59 -5.44
CA HIS A 251 -13.06 8.45 -6.37
C HIS A 251 -13.34 8.11 -7.83
N TRP A 252 -13.55 6.84 -8.18
CA TRP A 252 -13.98 6.43 -9.51
C TRP A 252 -15.35 7.03 -9.85
N THR A 253 -16.33 6.96 -8.93
CA THR A 253 -17.65 7.56 -9.14
C THR A 253 -17.56 9.08 -9.24
N ALA A 254 -16.75 9.73 -8.40
CA ALA A 254 -16.52 11.17 -8.49
C ALA A 254 -15.92 11.57 -9.85
N ALA A 255 -14.91 10.82 -10.31
CA ALA A 255 -14.28 11.02 -11.62
C ALA A 255 -15.27 10.79 -12.77
N LEU A 256 -16.14 9.78 -12.67
CA LEU A 256 -17.19 9.52 -13.66
C LEU A 256 -18.15 10.70 -13.79
N LEU A 257 -18.67 11.21 -12.66
CA LEU A 257 -19.58 12.34 -12.65
C LEU A 257 -18.95 13.60 -13.27
N LEU A 258 -17.66 13.85 -12.99
CA LEU A 258 -16.92 14.97 -13.59
C LEU A 258 -16.61 14.73 -15.07
N ALA A 259 -16.36 13.49 -15.47
CA ALA A 259 -16.04 13.14 -16.86
C ALA A 259 -17.27 13.16 -17.77
N LEU A 260 -18.47 12.96 -17.24
CA LEU A 260 -19.73 13.07 -17.98
C LEU A 260 -20.07 14.52 -18.33
N ASP A 261 -19.72 15.48 -17.46
CA ASP A 261 -19.99 16.90 -17.65
C ASP A 261 -18.81 17.77 -17.15
N PRO A 262 -17.70 17.84 -17.91
CA PRO A 262 -16.49 18.55 -17.49
C PRO A 262 -16.68 20.06 -17.49
N VAL A 263 -16.23 20.73 -16.41
CA VAL A 263 -16.31 22.20 -16.26
C VAL A 263 -15.66 22.97 -17.43
N PRO A 264 -14.49 22.58 -17.98
CA PRO A 264 -13.87 23.33 -19.08
C PRO A 264 -14.66 23.32 -20.40
N LEU A 265 -15.71 22.50 -20.51
CA LEU A 265 -16.59 22.42 -21.68
C LEU A 265 -17.93 23.14 -21.48
N ARG A 266 -18.17 23.72 -20.30
CA ARG A 266 -19.39 24.50 -19.98
C ARG A 266 -19.29 25.95 -20.42
#